data_AF-A0AAU1VAY1-F1
#
_entry.id   AF-A0AAU1VAY1-F1
#
_cell.length_a   1.000
_cell.length_b   1.000
_cell.length_c   1.000
_cell.angle_alpha   90.00
_cell.angle_beta   90.00
_cell.angle_gamma   90.00
#
_symmetry.space_group_name_H-M   'P 1'
#
loop_
_entity.id
_entity.type
_entity.pdbx_description
1 polymer ?
#
loop_
_entity_poly.entity_id
_entity_poly.type
_entity_poly.pdbx_seq_one_letter_code
_entity_poly.pdbx_strand_id
1 'polypeptide(L)'
;MPNLITDVHTTDATVPDVKATAPIQRKLAEHGVQPGEHYLDSGYPSADLITKALKQGIRMVTPVLQDHSDQAKAAEGFDKNAFTINWKTRQVRCPAGRTSSHWNPVKQHGKDAIVITFSVLTCRDCPLQKQCTTSKTGRRMLTLRPEELHENLARARAEQKTDTWKNKYALRAGVEGTINQALDITGIRRARYRGLPKVRLQHAFSATALNVIRLDAHWTTGPLNRPRTSRLERLSYRLSA
;
A
#
# COMPACT_ATOMS: atom_id res chain seq x y z
N MET A 1 -7.91 -17.78 20.97
CA MET A 1 -6.84 -18.24 20.05
C MET A 1 -5.79 -17.15 19.93
N PRO A 2 -4.49 -17.45 20.07
CA PRO A 2 -3.43 -16.43 19.98
C PRO A 2 -3.20 -15.99 18.52
N ASN A 3 -2.45 -14.91 18.32
CA ASN A 3 -2.03 -14.45 17.00
C ASN A 3 -1.02 -15.45 16.41
N LEU A 4 -1.40 -16.24 15.42
CA LEU A 4 -0.50 -17.23 14.80
C LEU A 4 0.13 -16.68 13.52
N ILE A 5 1.37 -17.08 13.25
CA ILE A 5 2.05 -16.85 11.97
C ILE A 5 1.61 -17.97 11.02
N THR A 6 0.86 -17.62 9.98
CA THR A 6 0.28 -18.57 9.01
C THR A 6 1.09 -18.72 7.73
N ASP A 7 1.95 -17.74 7.42
CA ASP A 7 2.87 -17.80 6.30
C ASP A 7 4.24 -17.18 6.64
N VAL A 8 5.28 -17.69 5.98
CA VAL A 8 6.64 -17.16 6.00
C VAL A 8 7.12 -17.07 4.55
N HIS A 9 7.34 -15.85 4.09
CA HIS A 9 7.90 -15.55 2.79
C HIS A 9 9.31 -15.00 2.95
N THR A 10 10.30 -15.67 2.36
CA THR A 10 11.72 -15.27 2.44
C THR A 10 12.21 -14.92 1.05
N THR A 11 12.79 -13.73 0.92
CA THR A 11 13.29 -13.18 -0.35
C THR A 11 14.73 -12.73 -0.18
N ASP A 12 15.41 -12.51 -1.31
CA ASP A 12 16.65 -11.75 -1.31
C ASP A 12 16.38 -10.28 -0.97
N ALA A 13 17.36 -9.60 -0.38
CA ALA A 13 17.25 -8.20 0.01
C ALA A 13 17.07 -7.24 -1.19
N THR A 14 17.36 -7.70 -2.41
CA THR A 14 17.21 -6.92 -3.65
C THR A 14 15.77 -6.94 -4.19
N VAL A 15 14.91 -7.83 -3.67
CA VAL A 15 13.52 -7.95 -4.10
C VAL A 15 12.70 -6.86 -3.42
N PRO A 16 12.04 -5.96 -4.18
CA PRO A 16 11.18 -4.94 -3.58
C PRO A 16 9.95 -5.56 -2.90
N ASP A 17 9.56 -5.01 -1.74
CA ASP A 17 8.44 -5.50 -0.92
C ASP A 17 7.12 -5.70 -1.69
N VAL A 18 6.81 -4.79 -2.63
CA VAL A 18 5.63 -4.90 -3.52
C VAL A 18 5.55 -6.24 -4.27
N LYS A 19 6.67 -6.94 -4.47
CA LYS A 19 6.69 -8.26 -5.13
C LYS A 19 6.29 -9.40 -4.20
N ALA A 20 6.35 -9.22 -2.87
CA ALA A 20 6.01 -10.25 -1.89
C ALA A 20 4.49 -10.40 -1.66
N THR A 21 3.71 -9.32 -1.84
CA THR A 21 2.27 -9.28 -1.54
C THR A 21 1.46 -10.37 -2.25
N ALA A 22 1.59 -10.48 -3.58
CA ALA A 22 0.80 -11.44 -4.35
C ALA A 22 1.17 -12.91 -4.11
N PRO A 23 2.46 -13.29 -4.01
CA PRO A 23 2.85 -14.62 -3.55
C PRO A 23 2.26 -15.00 -2.19
N ILE A 24 2.34 -14.10 -1.19
CA ILE A 24 1.82 -14.34 0.16
C ILE A 24 0.30 -14.57 0.11
N GLN A 25 -0.45 -13.66 -0.51
CA GLN A 25 -1.92 -13.77 -0.60
C GLN A 25 -2.36 -15.07 -1.30
N ARG A 26 -1.65 -15.48 -2.36
CA ARG A 26 -1.92 -16.74 -3.06
C ARG A 26 -1.72 -17.94 -2.16
N LYS A 27 -0.60 -18.00 -1.44
CA LYS A 27 -0.29 -19.10 -0.53
C LYS A 27 -1.28 -19.18 0.63
N LEU A 28 -1.70 -18.04 1.18
CA LEU A 28 -2.74 -17.99 2.20
C LEU A 28 -4.09 -18.51 1.68
N ALA A 29 -4.44 -18.21 0.43
CA ALA A 29 -5.64 -18.75 -0.22
C ALA A 29 -5.53 -20.27 -0.47
N GLU A 30 -4.39 -20.75 -0.97
CA GLU A 30 -4.11 -22.19 -1.15
C GLU A 30 -4.21 -22.96 0.18
N HIS A 31 -3.84 -22.33 1.30
CA HIS A 31 -3.93 -22.90 2.63
C HIS A 31 -5.31 -22.72 3.31
N GLY A 32 -6.27 -22.07 2.66
CA GLY A 32 -7.61 -21.83 3.23
C GLY A 32 -7.64 -20.84 4.40
N VAL A 33 -6.59 -20.02 4.57
CA VAL A 33 -6.43 -19.03 5.65
C VAL A 33 -6.33 -17.60 5.10
N GLN A 34 -7.03 -17.34 4.00
CA GLN A 34 -7.05 -16.04 3.35
C GLN A 34 -7.69 -14.98 4.27
N PRO A 35 -7.05 -13.82 4.48
CA PRO A 35 -7.63 -12.77 5.31
C PRO A 35 -8.69 -11.98 4.53
N GLY A 36 -9.77 -11.58 5.20
CA GLY A 36 -10.68 -10.55 4.68
C GLY A 36 -10.03 -9.17 4.59
N GLU A 37 -9.07 -8.89 5.48
CA GLU A 37 -8.33 -7.62 5.53
C GLU A 37 -6.84 -7.86 5.71
N HIS A 38 -6.02 -7.21 4.89
CA HIS A 38 -4.57 -7.36 4.90
C HIS A 38 -3.90 -6.03 5.19
N TYR A 39 -3.35 -5.90 6.40
CA TYR A 39 -2.65 -4.70 6.89
C TYR A 39 -1.20 -4.72 6.41
N LEU A 40 -0.79 -3.67 5.70
CA LEU A 40 0.51 -3.62 5.03
C LEU A 40 1.15 -2.24 5.17
N ASP A 41 2.48 -2.19 5.11
CA ASP A 41 3.21 -0.91 5.03
C ASP A 41 3.19 -0.35 3.60
N SER A 42 3.46 0.95 3.48
CA SER A 42 3.49 1.75 2.26
C SER A 42 4.38 1.23 1.13
N GLY A 43 5.33 0.32 1.41
CA GLY A 43 6.18 -0.34 0.42
C GLY A 43 5.54 -1.53 -0.32
N TYR A 44 4.46 -2.09 0.21
CA TYR A 44 3.78 -3.29 -0.32
C TYR A 44 2.67 -3.06 -1.37
N PRO A 45 1.94 -1.94 -1.41
CA PRO A 45 0.84 -1.77 -2.36
C PRO A 45 1.26 -1.29 -3.74
N SER A 46 0.43 -1.64 -4.72
CA SER A 46 0.33 -0.96 -6.02
C SER A 46 -1.13 -0.94 -6.46
N ALA A 47 -1.50 -0.07 -7.41
CA ALA A 47 -2.88 -0.01 -7.92
C ALA A 47 -3.36 -1.38 -8.47
N ASP A 48 -2.45 -2.10 -9.13
CA ASP A 48 -2.69 -3.45 -9.66
C ASP A 48 -2.97 -4.45 -8.51
N LEU A 49 -2.16 -4.41 -7.45
CA LEU A 49 -2.31 -5.31 -6.31
C LEU A 49 -3.56 -5.01 -5.51
N ILE A 50 -3.89 -3.73 -5.27
CA ILE A 50 -5.11 -3.33 -4.57
C ILE A 50 -6.33 -3.85 -5.32
N THR A 51 -6.38 -3.63 -6.64
CA THR A 51 -7.49 -4.10 -7.49
C THR A 51 -7.57 -5.62 -7.50
N LYS A 52 -6.45 -6.31 -7.65
CA LYS A 52 -6.40 -7.78 -7.64
C LYS A 52 -6.83 -8.37 -6.30
N ALA A 53 -6.36 -7.81 -5.19
CA ALA A 53 -6.72 -8.24 -3.84
C ALA A 53 -8.22 -8.05 -3.60
N LEU A 54 -8.80 -6.92 -4.01
CA LEU A 54 -10.23 -6.67 -3.91
C LEU A 54 -11.06 -7.71 -4.69
N LYS A 55 -10.63 -8.08 -5.91
CA LYS A 55 -11.28 -9.16 -6.69
C LYS A 55 -11.21 -10.52 -6.01
N GLN A 56 -10.18 -10.74 -5.20
CA GLN A 56 -10.02 -11.95 -4.41
C GLN A 56 -10.77 -11.87 -3.07
N GLY A 57 -11.45 -10.76 -2.75
CA GLY A 57 -12.14 -10.57 -1.47
C GLY A 57 -11.22 -10.11 -0.32
N ILE A 58 -10.01 -9.66 -0.63
CA ILE A 58 -9.04 -9.14 0.35
C ILE A 58 -9.03 -7.61 0.29
N ARG A 59 -9.41 -6.95 1.39
CA ARG A 59 -9.23 -5.50 1.53
C ARG A 59 -7.82 -5.19 2.02
N MET A 60 -6.99 -4.60 1.17
CA MET A 60 -5.67 -4.11 1.60
C MET A 60 -5.81 -2.81 2.39
N VAL A 61 -5.37 -2.82 3.66
CA VAL A 61 -5.34 -1.64 4.54
C VAL A 61 -3.89 -1.15 4.59
N THR A 62 -3.58 -0.17 3.74
CA THR A 62 -2.20 0.26 3.49
C THR A 62 -2.15 1.68 2.96
N PRO A 63 -1.16 2.49 3.35
CA PRO A 63 -1.03 3.84 2.82
C PRO A 63 -0.74 3.76 1.32
N VAL A 64 -1.48 4.54 0.55
CA VAL A 64 -1.25 4.71 -0.87
C VAL A 64 -0.52 6.02 -1.07
N LEU A 65 0.63 5.99 -1.76
CA LEU A 65 1.35 7.21 -2.11
C LEU A 65 0.43 8.18 -2.86
N GLN A 66 0.40 9.42 -2.38
CA GLN A 66 -0.29 10.51 -3.06
C GLN A 66 0.46 10.84 -4.36
N ASP A 67 -0.23 11.48 -5.30
CA ASP A 67 0.42 11.91 -6.54
C ASP A 67 1.38 13.07 -6.20
N HIS A 68 2.67 12.80 -6.11
CA HIS A 68 3.71 13.79 -5.78
C HIS A 68 4.22 14.56 -7.01
N SER A 69 3.46 14.61 -8.10
CA SER A 69 3.83 15.43 -9.26
C SER A 69 4.12 16.88 -8.83
N ASP A 70 5.08 17.55 -9.49
CA ASP A 70 5.45 18.93 -9.13
C ASP A 70 4.25 19.89 -9.16
N GLN A 71 3.24 19.60 -9.99
CA GLN A 71 1.99 20.36 -10.05
C GLN A 71 1.04 20.10 -8.87
N ALA A 72 1.21 19.01 -8.12
CA ALA A 72 0.51 18.75 -6.86
C ALA A 72 1.28 19.34 -5.66
N LYS A 73 2.58 19.61 -5.80
CA LYS A 73 3.42 20.24 -4.76
C LYS A 73 3.35 21.77 -4.78
N ALA A 74 3.19 22.36 -5.96
CA ALA A 74 2.83 23.77 -6.08
C ALA A 74 1.38 23.92 -5.61
N ALA A 75 1.15 24.46 -4.41
CA ALA A 75 -0.19 24.67 -3.85
C ALA A 75 -1.13 25.49 -4.75
N GLU A 76 -0.59 26.14 -5.79
CA GLU A 76 -1.28 26.95 -6.79
C GLU A 76 -1.44 26.28 -8.17
N GLY A 77 -0.94 25.04 -8.35
CA GLY A 77 -0.97 24.30 -9.61
C GLY A 77 -2.15 23.33 -9.71
N PHE A 78 -2.60 23.02 -10.94
CA PHE A 78 -3.64 22.02 -11.16
C PHE A 78 -3.04 20.60 -11.19
N ASP A 79 -3.29 19.83 -10.13
CA ASP A 79 -2.98 18.40 -10.06
C ASP A 79 -3.90 17.56 -10.97
N LYS A 80 -3.79 16.22 -10.94
CA LYS A 80 -4.67 15.35 -11.74
C LYS A 80 -6.11 15.30 -11.22
N ASN A 81 -6.33 15.57 -9.93
CA ASN A 81 -7.65 15.50 -9.31
C ASN A 81 -8.53 16.71 -9.71
N ALA A 82 -7.91 17.81 -10.13
CA ALA A 82 -8.61 18.96 -10.69
C ALA A 82 -9.29 18.67 -12.05
N PHE A 83 -9.00 17.54 -12.69
CA PHE A 83 -9.54 17.17 -14.00
C PHE A 83 -10.69 16.16 -13.84
N THR A 84 -11.81 16.42 -14.50
CA THR A 84 -12.97 15.52 -14.49
C THR A 84 -12.85 14.51 -15.63
N ILE A 85 -12.83 13.22 -15.30
CA ILE A 85 -12.71 12.14 -16.28
C ILE A 85 -14.11 11.60 -16.59
N ASN A 86 -14.45 11.50 -17.88
CA ASN A 86 -15.62 10.80 -18.36
C ASN A 86 -15.18 9.55 -19.14
N TRP A 87 -15.25 8.40 -18.49
CA TRP A 87 -14.86 7.12 -19.08
C TRP A 87 -15.77 6.68 -20.24
N LYS A 88 -17.07 7.01 -20.17
CA LYS A 88 -18.06 6.64 -21.20
C LYS A 88 -17.78 7.34 -22.52
N THR A 89 -17.54 8.64 -22.48
CA THR A 89 -17.22 9.42 -23.70
C THR A 89 -15.72 9.43 -24.02
N ARG A 90 -14.88 8.80 -23.18
CA ARG A 90 -13.42 8.78 -23.29
C ARG A 90 -12.84 10.19 -23.44
N GLN A 91 -13.28 11.09 -22.56
CA GLN A 91 -12.85 12.49 -22.55
C GLN A 91 -12.50 12.94 -21.14
N VAL A 92 -11.57 13.88 -21.05
CA VAL A 92 -11.23 14.56 -19.80
C VAL A 92 -11.51 16.05 -19.93
N ARG A 93 -12.15 16.64 -18.94
CA ARG A 93 -12.40 18.08 -18.84
C ARG A 93 -11.43 18.71 -17.85
N CYS A 94 -10.78 19.80 -18.25
CA CYS A 94 -9.88 20.56 -17.39
C CYS A 94 -10.64 21.59 -16.53
N PRO A 95 -9.98 22.17 -15.50
CA PRO A 95 -10.56 23.22 -14.65
C PRO A 95 -11.06 24.45 -15.43
N ALA A 96 -10.42 24.79 -16.55
CA ALA A 96 -10.86 25.86 -17.44
C ALA A 96 -12.07 25.48 -18.33
N GLY A 97 -12.66 24.30 -18.10
CA GLY A 97 -13.85 23.81 -18.81
C GLY A 97 -13.60 23.20 -20.19
N ARG A 98 -12.35 23.15 -20.68
CA ARG A 98 -11.98 22.61 -22.00
C ARG A 98 -11.85 21.08 -21.97
N THR A 99 -12.18 20.41 -23.07
CA THR A 99 -12.08 18.95 -23.19
C THR A 99 -10.78 18.51 -23.88
N SER A 100 -10.34 17.30 -23.56
CA SER A 100 -9.18 16.66 -24.18
C SER A 100 -9.41 16.40 -25.67
N SER A 101 -8.35 16.54 -26.48
CA SER A 101 -8.41 16.26 -27.91
C SER A 101 -8.15 14.79 -28.23
N HIS A 102 -7.37 14.09 -27.41
CA HIS A 102 -7.07 12.67 -27.65
C HIS A 102 -7.15 11.84 -26.37
N TRP A 103 -7.57 10.59 -26.56
CA TRP A 103 -7.60 9.52 -25.56
C TRP A 103 -6.92 8.29 -26.15
N ASN A 104 -5.68 8.04 -25.75
CA ASN A 104 -4.85 7.01 -26.37
C ASN A 104 -4.51 5.91 -25.36
N PRO A 105 -5.16 4.74 -25.43
CA PRO A 105 -4.70 3.55 -24.71
C PRO A 105 -3.31 3.14 -25.21
N VAL A 106 -2.37 2.97 -24.29
CA VAL A 106 -0.98 2.62 -24.57
C VAL A 106 -0.46 1.63 -23.53
N LYS A 107 0.68 1.01 -23.81
CA LYS A 107 1.47 0.31 -22.79
C LYS A 107 2.67 1.14 -22.39
N GLN A 108 2.80 1.43 -21.10
CA GLN A 108 3.97 2.10 -20.52
C GLN A 108 4.62 1.17 -19.51
N HIS A 109 5.91 0.88 -19.70
CA HIS A 109 6.67 -0.04 -18.84
C HIS A 109 5.97 -1.39 -18.61
N GLY A 110 5.35 -1.93 -19.68
CA GLY A 110 4.62 -3.20 -19.65
C GLY A 110 3.25 -3.15 -18.98
N LYS A 111 2.76 -1.97 -18.55
CA LYS A 111 1.44 -1.79 -17.94
C LYS A 111 0.52 -1.00 -18.86
N ASP A 112 -0.76 -1.35 -18.83
CA ASP A 112 -1.78 -0.60 -19.55
C ASP A 112 -1.94 0.78 -18.91
N ALA A 113 -1.96 1.80 -19.77
CA ALA A 113 -2.10 3.19 -19.41
C ALA A 113 -2.91 3.91 -20.49
N ILE A 114 -3.40 5.10 -20.17
CA ILE A 114 -4.15 5.92 -21.11
C ILE A 114 -3.52 7.30 -21.10
N VAL A 115 -2.98 7.72 -22.23
CA VAL A 115 -2.39 9.04 -22.40
C VAL A 115 -3.45 9.98 -22.98
N ILE A 116 -3.75 11.01 -22.21
CA ILE A 116 -4.68 12.08 -22.55
C ILE A 116 -3.89 13.30 -22.95
N THR A 117 -4.25 13.90 -24.08
CA THR A 117 -3.65 15.17 -24.52
C THR A 117 -4.71 16.22 -24.77
N PHE A 118 -4.37 17.46 -24.44
CA PHE A 118 -5.16 18.62 -24.79
C PHE A 118 -4.59 19.30 -26.04
N SER A 119 -5.45 19.99 -26.79
CA SER A 119 -5.04 20.75 -27.97
C SER A 119 -4.03 21.85 -27.59
N VAL A 120 -2.96 21.97 -28.37
CA VAL A 120 -1.94 23.02 -28.17
C VAL A 120 -2.57 24.40 -28.33
N LEU A 121 -3.43 24.59 -29.34
CA LEU A 121 -4.11 25.87 -29.60
C LEU A 121 -4.98 26.27 -28.39
N THR A 122 -5.80 25.33 -27.91
CA THR A 122 -6.68 25.57 -26.75
C THR A 122 -5.90 25.84 -25.46
N CYS A 123 -4.74 25.21 -25.27
CA CYS A 123 -3.92 25.44 -24.09
C CYS A 123 -3.08 26.72 -24.17
N ARG A 124 -2.62 27.13 -25.35
CA ARG A 124 -1.82 28.36 -25.53
C ARG A 124 -2.62 29.61 -25.21
N ASP A 125 -3.88 29.65 -25.62
CA ASP A 125 -4.76 30.80 -25.38
C ASP A 125 -5.43 30.75 -23.99
N CYS A 126 -5.07 29.77 -23.15
CA CYS A 126 -5.66 29.59 -21.84
C CYS A 126 -4.97 30.48 -20.80
N PRO A 127 -5.70 31.37 -20.08
CA PRO A 127 -5.10 32.21 -19.04
C PRO A 127 -4.51 31.38 -17.88
N LEU A 128 -5.02 30.16 -17.67
CA LEU A 128 -4.56 29.24 -16.63
C LEU A 128 -3.39 28.35 -17.07
N GLN A 129 -2.83 28.55 -18.27
CA GLN A 129 -1.80 27.65 -18.84
C GLN A 129 -0.60 27.50 -17.91
N LYS A 130 -0.07 28.61 -17.37
CA LYS A 130 1.13 28.61 -16.51
C LYS A 130 0.93 27.83 -15.19
N GLN A 131 -0.29 27.85 -14.64
CA GLN A 131 -0.67 27.06 -13.46
C GLN A 131 -0.97 25.60 -13.81
N CYS A 132 -1.33 25.31 -15.06
CA CYS A 132 -1.75 23.98 -15.52
C CYS A 132 -0.57 23.10 -15.98
N THR A 133 0.42 23.67 -16.67
CA THR A 133 1.56 22.91 -17.21
C THR A 133 2.82 23.74 -17.38
N THR A 134 3.96 23.10 -17.12
CA THR A 134 5.32 23.62 -17.38
C THR A 134 5.93 22.99 -18.65
N SER A 135 5.14 22.24 -19.42
CA SER A 135 5.63 21.57 -20.63
C SER A 135 6.11 22.58 -21.68
N LYS A 136 7.26 22.31 -22.31
CA LYS A 136 7.81 23.11 -23.42
C LYS A 136 6.83 23.24 -24.59
N THR A 137 5.98 22.24 -24.82
CA THR A 137 4.98 22.28 -25.89
C THR A 137 3.76 23.14 -25.54
N GLY A 138 3.65 23.63 -24.30
CA GLY A 138 2.56 24.49 -23.83
C GLY A 138 1.20 23.79 -23.71
N ARG A 139 1.15 22.45 -23.76
CA ARG A 139 -0.08 21.66 -23.59
C ARG A 139 -0.01 20.76 -22.37
N ARG A 140 -1.15 20.56 -21.72
CA ARG A 140 -1.30 19.56 -20.66
C ARG A 140 -1.38 18.16 -21.26
N MET A 141 -0.70 17.23 -20.62
CA MET A 141 -0.80 15.79 -20.89
C MET A 141 -1.00 15.08 -19.56
N LEU A 142 -1.91 14.11 -19.53
CA LEU A 142 -2.19 13.29 -18.35
C LEU A 142 -1.98 11.83 -18.71
N THR A 143 -1.39 11.07 -17.80
CA THR A 143 -1.39 9.61 -17.89
C THR A 143 -2.34 9.07 -16.83
N LEU A 144 -3.40 8.41 -17.29
CA LEU A 144 -4.37 7.70 -16.48
C LEU A 144 -4.06 6.20 -16.46
N ARG A 145 -4.51 5.53 -15.41
CA ARG A 145 -4.60 4.06 -15.36
C ARG A 145 -5.93 3.64 -15.99
N PRO A 146 -6.12 2.37 -16.38
CA PRO A 146 -7.44 1.85 -16.74
C PRO A 146 -8.47 2.16 -15.66
N GLU A 147 -9.73 2.36 -16.08
CA GLU A 147 -10.85 2.85 -15.25
C GLU A 147 -10.91 2.17 -13.89
N GLU A 148 -11.02 0.84 -13.87
CA GLU A 148 -11.11 0.06 -12.64
C GLU A 148 -9.94 0.31 -11.67
N LEU A 149 -8.70 0.31 -12.18
CA LEU A 149 -7.52 0.57 -11.35
C LEU A 149 -7.48 2.02 -10.85
N HIS A 150 -7.93 2.96 -11.69
CA HIS A 150 -7.98 4.37 -11.36
C HIS A 150 -8.98 4.63 -10.24
N GLU A 151 -10.20 4.12 -10.37
CA GLU A 151 -11.28 4.29 -9.40
C GLU A 151 -10.97 3.60 -8.07
N ASN A 152 -10.44 2.38 -8.11
CA ASN A 152 -10.01 1.68 -6.90
C ASN A 152 -8.94 2.44 -6.12
N LEU A 153 -7.96 3.01 -6.84
CA LEU A 153 -6.91 3.82 -6.24
C LEU A 153 -7.45 5.14 -5.68
N ALA A 154 -8.36 5.80 -6.40
CA ALA A 154 -9.00 7.03 -5.95
C ALA A 154 -9.83 6.80 -4.68
N ARG A 155 -10.61 5.72 -4.64
CA ARG A 155 -11.37 5.28 -3.46
C ARG A 155 -10.43 5.00 -2.27
N ALA A 156 -9.36 4.23 -2.48
CA ALA A 156 -8.40 3.94 -1.41
C ALA A 156 -7.77 5.22 -0.83
N ARG A 157 -7.44 6.20 -1.69
CA ARG A 157 -6.92 7.50 -1.27
C ARG A 157 -7.94 8.35 -0.52
N ALA A 158 -9.22 8.29 -0.91
CA ALA A 158 -10.30 9.00 -0.22
C ALA A 158 -10.54 8.38 1.17
N GLU A 159 -10.64 7.05 1.25
CA GLU A 159 -10.78 6.31 2.52
C GLU A 159 -9.63 6.62 3.48
N GLN A 160 -8.39 6.67 2.99
CA GLN A 160 -7.21 6.96 3.79
C GLN A 160 -7.25 8.32 4.54
N LYS A 161 -8.03 9.29 4.04
CA LYS A 161 -8.18 10.60 4.70
C LYS A 161 -9.08 10.52 5.95
N THR A 162 -9.93 9.51 6.04
CA THR A 162 -10.91 9.35 7.12
C THR A 162 -10.25 8.88 8.42
N ASP A 163 -10.77 9.31 9.56
CA ASP A 163 -10.27 8.87 10.86
C ASP A 163 -10.57 7.39 11.12
N THR A 164 -11.69 6.88 10.58
CA THR A 164 -12.00 5.44 10.58
C THR A 164 -10.88 4.62 9.96
N TRP A 165 -10.36 5.05 8.80
CA TRP A 165 -9.24 4.37 8.17
C TRP A 165 -7.95 4.50 8.97
N LYS A 166 -7.65 5.68 9.52
CA LYS A 166 -6.43 5.89 10.35
C LYS A 166 -6.43 5.01 11.60
N ASN A 167 -7.57 4.94 12.29
CA ASN A 167 -7.75 4.10 13.47
C ASN A 167 -7.59 2.62 13.13
N LYS A 168 -8.13 2.21 11.99
CA LYS A 168 -7.95 0.85 11.47
C LYS A 168 -6.48 0.56 11.15
N TYR A 169 -5.82 1.45 10.42
CA TYR A 169 -4.42 1.32 10.05
C TYR A 169 -3.48 1.25 11.26
N ALA A 170 -3.83 1.87 12.39
CA ALA A 170 -3.05 1.80 13.63
C ALA A 170 -2.83 0.35 14.12
N LEU A 171 -3.75 -0.59 13.82
CA LEU A 171 -3.60 -2.01 14.15
C LEU A 171 -2.36 -2.65 13.50
N ARG A 172 -1.88 -2.10 12.38
CA ARG A 172 -0.65 -2.57 11.71
C ARG A 172 0.55 -2.56 12.66
N ALA A 173 0.61 -1.63 13.62
CA ALA A 173 1.70 -1.56 14.60
C ALA A 173 1.84 -2.83 15.46
N GLY A 174 0.80 -3.68 15.54
CA GLY A 174 0.88 -4.97 16.23
C GLY A 174 1.95 -5.92 15.66
N VAL A 175 2.34 -5.75 14.38
CA VAL A 175 3.41 -6.55 13.77
C VAL A 175 4.77 -6.32 14.42
N GLU A 176 5.04 -5.12 14.94
CA GLU A 176 6.31 -4.78 15.58
C GLU A 176 6.57 -5.64 16.82
N GLY A 177 5.51 -5.98 17.56
CA GLY A 177 5.59 -6.91 18.68
C GLY A 177 6.03 -8.32 18.23
N THR A 178 5.53 -8.78 17.09
CA THR A 178 5.91 -10.07 16.49
C THR A 178 7.35 -10.06 15.98
N ILE A 179 7.77 -8.98 15.32
CA ILE A 179 9.15 -8.81 14.84
C ILE A 179 10.13 -8.83 16.02
N ASN A 180 9.85 -8.05 17.07
CA ASN A 180 10.69 -8.04 18.28
C ASN A 180 10.74 -9.42 18.95
N GLN A 181 9.61 -10.11 19.07
CA GLN A 181 9.58 -11.46 19.62
C GLN A 181 10.43 -12.43 18.78
N ALA A 182 10.37 -12.35 17.45
CA ALA A 182 11.19 -13.17 16.57
C ALA A 182 12.69 -12.90 16.73
N LEU A 183 13.08 -11.63 16.87
CA LEU A 183 14.47 -11.22 17.10
C LEU A 183 14.98 -11.75 18.45
N ASP A 184 14.23 -11.51 19.53
CA ASP A 184 14.63 -11.81 20.90
C ASP A 184 14.71 -13.32 21.16
N ILE A 185 13.73 -14.10 20.65
CA ILE A 185 13.62 -15.54 20.97
C ILE A 185 14.43 -16.40 20.01
N THR A 186 14.40 -16.10 18.71
CA THR A 186 14.91 -17.03 17.69
C THR A 186 16.27 -16.61 17.11
N GLY A 187 16.70 -15.37 17.38
CA GLY A 187 17.94 -14.82 16.81
C GLY A 187 17.89 -14.63 15.29
N ILE A 188 16.69 -14.50 14.70
CA ILE A 188 16.45 -14.44 13.25
C ILE A 188 17.20 -13.32 12.53
N ARG A 189 17.72 -12.32 13.27
CA ARG A 189 18.52 -11.22 12.73
C ARG A 189 19.75 -11.67 11.95
N ARG A 190 20.32 -12.81 12.30
CA ARG A 190 21.49 -13.38 11.63
C ARG A 190 21.13 -14.75 11.07
N ALA A 191 21.26 -14.89 9.75
CA ALA A 191 21.19 -16.18 9.10
C ALA A 191 22.35 -17.07 9.58
N ARG A 192 22.04 -18.26 10.09
CA ARG A 192 23.06 -19.26 10.48
C ARG A 192 23.71 -19.91 9.27
N TYR A 193 22.99 -19.93 8.15
CA TYR A 193 23.38 -20.62 6.92
C TYR A 193 23.44 -19.65 5.74
N ARG A 194 24.27 -19.99 4.75
CA ARG A 194 24.30 -19.30 3.45
C ARG A 194 23.34 -19.95 2.46
N GLY A 195 22.72 -19.13 1.62
CA GLY A 195 21.81 -19.55 0.55
C GLY A 195 20.33 -19.51 0.96
N LEU A 196 19.50 -18.96 0.07
CA LEU A 196 18.08 -18.70 0.31
C LEU A 196 17.27 -19.92 0.79
N PRO A 197 17.48 -21.15 0.28
CA PRO A 197 16.75 -22.31 0.78
C PRO A 197 16.98 -22.60 2.28
N LYS A 198 18.22 -22.50 2.74
CA LYS A 198 18.57 -22.75 4.15
C LYS A 198 18.08 -21.63 5.06
N VAL A 199 18.13 -20.38 4.59
CA VAL A 199 17.58 -19.22 5.31
C VAL A 199 16.06 -19.33 5.43
N ARG A 200 15.37 -19.73 4.36
CA ARG A 200 13.92 -19.96 4.38
C ARG A 200 13.54 -21.04 5.40
N LEU A 201 14.31 -22.12 5.49
CA LEU A 201 14.10 -23.16 6.50
C LEU A 201 14.27 -22.61 7.93
N GLN A 202 15.31 -21.81 8.17
CA GLN A 202 15.51 -21.12 9.46
C GLN A 202 14.30 -20.24 9.81
N HIS A 203 13.81 -19.42 8.87
CA HIS A 203 12.65 -18.55 9.10
C HIS A 203 11.37 -19.34 9.41
N ALA A 204 11.15 -20.47 8.71
CA ALA A 204 10.01 -21.34 8.97
C ALA A 204 10.06 -21.97 10.38
N PHE A 205 11.23 -22.44 10.81
CA PHE A 205 11.40 -22.95 12.17
C PHE A 205 11.24 -21.86 13.23
N SER A 206 11.75 -20.66 12.99
CA SER A 206 11.53 -19.51 13.87
C SER A 206 10.04 -19.21 14.05
N ALA A 207 9.27 -19.12 12.96
CA ALA A 207 7.83 -18.88 13.02
C ALA A 207 7.08 -20.02 13.75
N THR A 208 7.49 -21.27 13.51
CA THR A 208 6.92 -22.45 14.19
C THR A 208 7.18 -22.38 15.69
N ALA A 209 8.40 -22.08 16.11
CA ALA A 209 8.76 -21.93 17.52
C ALA A 209 7.93 -20.82 18.20
N LEU A 210 7.74 -19.68 17.52
CA LEU A 210 6.89 -18.61 18.03
C LEU A 210 5.43 -19.05 18.19
N ASN A 211 4.89 -19.79 17.21
CA ASN A 211 3.53 -20.31 17.31
C ASN A 211 3.38 -21.28 18.50
N VAL A 212 4.34 -22.19 18.72
CA VAL A 212 4.34 -23.10 19.87
C VAL A 212 4.36 -22.31 21.19
N ILE A 213 5.24 -21.32 21.33
CA ILE A 213 5.31 -20.48 22.53
C ILE A 213 3.99 -19.73 22.77
N ARG A 214 3.36 -19.22 21.70
CA ARG A 214 2.08 -18.51 21.80
C ARG A 214 0.92 -19.43 22.18
N LEU A 215 0.91 -20.66 21.68
CA LEU A 215 -0.09 -21.67 22.03
C LEU A 215 0.07 -22.14 23.48
N ASP A 216 1.30 -22.46 23.89
CA ASP A 216 1.63 -22.84 25.26
C ASP A 216 1.19 -21.75 26.25
N ALA A 217 1.58 -20.49 26.00
CA ALA A 217 1.16 -19.37 26.83
C ALA A 217 -0.36 -19.18 26.85
N HIS A 218 -1.05 -19.38 25.72
CA HIS A 218 -2.51 -19.28 25.65
C HIS A 218 -3.21 -20.34 26.52
N TRP A 219 -2.68 -21.56 26.55
CA TRP A 219 -3.24 -22.67 27.34
C TRP A 219 -2.87 -22.62 28.81
N THR A 220 -1.67 -22.14 29.15
CA THR A 220 -1.18 -22.11 30.55
C THR A 220 -1.58 -20.84 31.31
N THR A 221 -1.57 -19.68 30.65
CA THR A 221 -1.77 -18.38 31.30
C THR A 221 -3.07 -17.66 30.88
N GLY A 222 -3.82 -18.22 29.92
CA GLY A 222 -5.00 -17.59 29.33
C GLY A 222 -4.67 -16.61 28.20
N PRO A 223 -5.61 -15.75 27.76
CA PRO A 223 -5.36 -14.77 26.70
C PRO A 223 -4.20 -13.84 27.07
N LEU A 224 -3.16 -13.77 26.22
CA LEU A 224 -2.03 -12.86 26.37
C LEU A 224 -2.47 -11.40 26.19
N ASN A 225 -3.08 -10.83 27.23
CA ASN A 225 -3.61 -9.47 27.25
C ASN A 225 -2.62 -8.48 27.88
N ARG A 226 -1.32 -8.62 27.59
CA ARG A 226 -0.31 -7.67 28.07
C ARG A 226 0.17 -6.80 26.92
N PRO A 227 -0.37 -5.58 26.74
CA PRO A 227 0.38 -4.57 26.02
C PRO A 227 1.74 -4.42 26.71
N ARG A 228 2.81 -4.41 25.92
CA ARG A 228 4.16 -4.21 26.42
C ARG A 228 4.22 -2.76 26.91
N THR A 229 4.00 -2.52 28.21
CA THR A 229 4.06 -1.17 28.78
C THR A 229 5.48 -0.64 28.64
N SER A 230 5.61 0.48 27.93
CA SER A 230 6.90 1.14 27.76
C SER A 230 7.45 1.57 29.12
N ARG A 231 8.78 1.79 29.22
CA ARG A 231 9.36 2.34 30.46
C ARG A 231 8.77 3.71 30.79
N LEU A 232 8.42 4.50 29.79
CA LEU A 232 7.81 5.83 29.93
C LEU A 232 6.37 5.75 30.45
N GLU A 233 5.58 4.81 29.92
CA GLU A 233 4.21 4.58 30.38
C GLU A 233 4.20 4.06 31.83
N ARG A 234 5.13 3.16 32.17
CA ARG A 234 5.36 2.75 33.56
C ARG A 234 5.78 3.91 34.48
N LEU A 235 6.56 4.86 33.98
CA LEU A 235 6.97 6.05 34.73
C LEU A 235 5.78 7.00 34.93
N SER A 236 4.98 7.23 33.88
CA SER A 236 3.74 8.02 33.93
C SER A 236 2.79 7.48 35.00
N TYR A 237 2.51 6.17 35.01
CA TYR A 237 1.66 5.57 36.04
C TYR A 237 2.20 5.74 37.46
N ARG A 238 3.53 5.78 37.64
CA ARG A 238 4.16 5.99 38.96
C ARG A 238 4.14 7.44 39.43
N LEU A 239 4.08 8.39 38.51
CA LEU A 239 4.05 9.83 38.83
C LEU A 239 2.62 10.35 38.99
N SER A 240 1.63 9.60 38.52
CA SER A 240 0.19 9.92 38.63
C SER A 240 -0.51 9.18 39.79
N ALA A 241 0.22 8.40 40.58
CA ALA A 241 -0.23 7.72 41.80
C ALA A 241 0.42 8.35 43.02
#